data_AF-R7CWS5-F1
#
_entry.id   AF-R7CWS5-F1
#
_cell.length_a   1.000
_cell.length_b   1.000
_cell.length_c   1.000
_cell.angle_alpha   90.00
_cell.angle_beta   90.00
_cell.angle_gamma   90.00
#
_symmetry.space_group_name_H-M   'P 1'
#
loop_
_entity.id
_entity.type
_entity.pdbx_description
1 polymer ?
#
loop_
_entity_poly.entity_id
_entity_poly.type
_entity_poly.pdbx_seq_one_letter_code
_entity_poly.pdbx_strand_id
1 'polypeptide(L)'
;MDSLAFGAKVVGPDTGSFKDYAREPRLKVYTFRSFDDLAPLLAAHGDEPASMEAYRDFLTENDWAHFVRRLCRLLEGGRDSC
;
A
#
# COMPACT_ATOMS: atom_id res chain seq x y z
N MET A 1 1.53 1.61 7.39
CA MET A 1 1.91 3.00 7.12
C MET A 1 0.83 3.89 7.72
N ASP A 2 1.22 4.81 8.59
CA ASP A 2 0.26 5.59 9.40
C ASP A 2 -0.65 6.48 8.55
N SER A 3 -0.12 7.05 7.46
CA SER A 3 -0.91 7.86 6.51
C SER A 3 -2.12 7.10 5.97
N LEU A 4 -1.98 5.81 5.66
CA LEU A 4 -3.10 4.97 5.21
C LEU A 4 -4.08 4.69 6.35
N ALA A 5 -3.61 4.53 7.59
CA ALA A 5 -4.50 4.33 8.73
C ALA A 5 -5.41 5.54 8.99
N PHE A 6 -4.95 6.74 8.62
CA PHE A 6 -5.75 7.98 8.66
C PHE A 6 -6.54 8.27 7.38
N GLY A 7 -6.54 7.36 6.39
CA GLY A 7 -7.26 7.59 5.12
C GLY A 7 -6.61 8.59 4.19
N ALA A 8 -5.34 8.95 4.42
CA ALA A 8 -4.69 9.97 3.63
C ALA A 8 -4.44 9.48 2.20
N LYS A 9 -4.60 10.41 1.25
CA LYS A 9 -4.00 10.26 -0.08
C LYS A 9 -2.52 10.55 0.02
N VAL A 10 -1.71 9.76 -0.66
CA VAL A 10 -0.25 9.84 -0.54
C VAL A 10 0.36 10.07 -1.91
N VAL A 11 1.28 11.02 -1.99
CA VAL A 11 2.12 11.26 -3.16
C VAL A 11 3.57 11.10 -2.73
N GLY A 12 4.30 10.21 -3.39
CA GLY A 12 5.70 9.90 -3.06
C GLY A 12 6.56 9.64 -4.31
N PRO A 13 7.89 9.52 -4.18
CA PRO A 13 8.75 9.20 -5.33
C PRO A 13 8.45 7.80 -5.90
N ASP A 14 8.62 7.59 -7.21
CA ASP A 14 8.48 6.29 -7.91
C ASP A 14 9.60 5.30 -7.54
N THR A 15 9.65 4.91 -6.26
CA THR A 15 10.63 3.99 -5.70
C THR A 15 10.12 3.35 -4.41
N GLY A 16 10.70 2.19 -4.06
CA GLY A 16 10.42 1.47 -2.82
C GLY A 16 8.93 1.23 -2.59
N SER A 17 8.50 1.42 -1.33
CA SER A 17 7.14 1.12 -0.89
C SER A 17 6.07 1.97 -1.58
N PHE A 18 6.37 3.21 -1.98
CA PHE A 18 5.40 4.04 -2.73
C PHE A 18 5.04 3.42 -4.07
N LYS A 19 6.02 2.87 -4.78
CA LYS A 19 5.83 2.17 -6.05
C LYS A 19 5.00 0.90 -5.87
N ASP A 20 5.22 0.17 -4.78
CA ASP A 20 4.47 -1.05 -4.48
C ASP A 20 3.01 -0.71 -4.13
N TYR A 21 2.78 0.31 -3.29
CA TYR A 21 1.43 0.73 -2.93
C TYR A 21 0.66 1.39 -4.07
N ALA A 22 1.33 2.08 -5.00
CA ALA A 22 0.68 2.63 -6.18
C ALA A 22 0.12 1.56 -7.13
N ARG A 23 0.51 0.29 -6.97
CA ARG A 23 -0.02 -0.86 -7.72
C ARG A 23 -1.21 -1.52 -7.03
N GLU A 24 -1.48 -1.18 -5.77
CA GLU A 24 -2.64 -1.69 -5.04
C GLU A 24 -3.86 -0.82 -5.34
N PRO A 25 -4.86 -1.31 -6.11
CA PRO A 25 -5.99 -0.51 -6.58
C PRO A 25 -6.88 0.03 -5.45
N ARG A 26 -6.82 -0.57 -4.25
CA ARG A 26 -7.54 -0.07 -3.08
C ARG A 26 -6.95 1.21 -2.50
N LEU A 27 -5.66 1.47 -2.73
CA LEU A 27 -4.94 2.59 -2.14
C LEU A 27 -4.82 3.76 -3.12
N LYS A 28 -5.04 4.98 -2.64
CA LYS A 28 -4.77 6.22 -3.39
C LYS A 28 -3.34 6.70 -3.09
N VAL A 29 -2.39 5.88 -3.54
CA VAL A 29 -0.96 6.21 -3.53
C VAL A 29 -0.55 6.51 -4.97
N TYR A 30 0.02 7.68 -5.18
CA TYR A 30 0.51 8.13 -6.47
C TYR A 30 2.01 8.37 -6.41
N THR A 31 2.67 8.21 -7.55
CA THR A 31 4.13 8.36 -7.62
C THR A 31 4.56 9.43 -8.61
N PHE A 32 5.66 10.11 -8.31
CA PHE A 32 6.30 11.09 -9.17
C PHE A 32 7.77 10.73 -9.43
N ARG A 33 8.33 11.20 -10.55
CA ARG A 33 9.76 11.04 -10.90
C ARG A 33 10.51 12.37 -10.83
N SER A 34 9.83 13.48 -11.07
CA SER A 34 10.33 14.83 -10.86
C SER A 34 9.26 15.71 -10.19
N PHE A 35 9.65 16.90 -9.75
CA PHE A 35 8.71 17.87 -9.18
C PHE A 35 7.69 18.39 -10.20
N ASP A 36 8.05 18.39 -11.50
CA ASP A 36 7.16 18.85 -12.57
C ASP A 36 5.93 17.94 -12.71
N ASP A 37 6.03 16.68 -12.26
CA ASP A 37 4.91 15.73 -12.26
C ASP A 37 3.85 16.04 -11.19
N LEU A 38 4.18 16.84 -10.16
CA LEU A 38 3.30 17.03 -9.00
C LEU A 38 2.04 17.82 -9.35
N ALA A 39 2.18 18.95 -10.05
CA ALA A 39 1.04 19.78 -10.44
C ALA A 39 -0.02 19.02 -11.25
N PRO A 40 0.33 18.30 -12.35
CA PRO A 40 -0.66 17.53 -13.10
C PRO A 40 -1.25 16.37 -12.29
N LEU A 41 -0.45 15.72 -11.43
CA LEU A 41 -0.91 14.63 -10.57
C LEU A 41 -1.95 15.11 -9.55
N LEU A 42 -1.68 16.24 -8.89
CA LEU A 42 -2.62 16.86 -7.95
C LEU A 42 -3.89 17.35 -8.66
N ALA A 43 -3.78 17.89 -9.87
CA ALA A 43 -4.96 18.28 -10.65
C ALA A 43 -5.82 17.07 -11.06
N ALA A 44 -5.20 15.94 -11.42
CA ALA A 44 -5.92 14.74 -11.85
C ALA A 44 -6.58 13.99 -10.68
N HIS A 45 -5.92 13.93 -9.52
CA HIS A 45 -6.30 13.05 -8.42
C HIS A 45 -6.65 13.77 -7.10
N GLY A 46 -6.56 15.10 -7.08
CA GLY A 46 -6.78 15.96 -5.91
C GLY A 46 -8.17 15.84 -5.31
N ASP A 47 -9.18 15.55 -6.14
CA ASP A 47 -10.58 15.41 -5.71
C ASP A 47 -11.05 13.95 -5.61
N GLU A 48 -10.20 12.99 -5.97
CA GLU A 48 -10.58 11.58 -5.85
C GLU A 48 -10.82 11.20 -4.39
N PRO A 49 -11.96 10.55 -4.06
CA PRO A 49 -12.20 10.08 -2.70
C PRO A 49 -11.34 8.85 -2.40
N ALA A 50 -10.78 8.80 -1.18
CA ALA A 50 -10.19 7.59 -0.63
C ALA A 50 -11.26 6.78 0.13
N SER A 51 -11.21 5.45 0.02
CA SER A 51 -12.11 4.57 0.78
C SER A 51 -11.43 4.15 2.08
N MET A 52 -11.90 4.70 3.21
CA MET A 52 -11.44 4.32 4.54
C MET A 52 -11.59 2.82 4.80
N GLU A 53 -12.68 2.22 4.32
CA GLU A 53 -12.93 0.79 4.42
C GLU A 53 -11.90 -0.01 3.63
N ALA A 54 -11.68 0.32 2.35
CA ALA A 54 -10.72 -0.41 1.53
C ALA A 54 -9.28 -0.31 2.09
N TYR A 55 -8.93 0.85 2.66
CA TYR A 55 -7.65 1.07 3.32
C TYR A 55 -7.51 0.21 4.57
N ARG A 56 -8.54 0.20 5.43
CA ARG A 56 -8.57 -0.64 6.63
C ARG A 56 -8.41 -2.11 6.26
N ASP A 57 -9.16 -2.59 5.28
CA ASP A 57 -9.13 -4.00 4.87
C ASP A 57 -7.73 -4.38 4.36
N PHE A 58 -7.11 -3.54 3.51
CA PHE A 58 -5.71 -3.72 3.10
C PHE A 58 -4.75 -3.79 4.29
N LEU A 59 -4.88 -2.87 5.26
CA LEU A 59 -3.99 -2.82 6.42
C LEU A 59 -4.18 -4.04 7.32
N THR A 60 -5.41 -4.49 7.54
CA THR A 60 -5.71 -5.70 8.32
C THR A 60 -5.15 -6.95 7.65
N GLU A 61 -5.32 -7.11 6.34
CA GLU A 61 -4.75 -8.24 5.59
C GLU A 61 -3.22 -8.29 5.65
N ASN A 62 -2.57 -7.12 5.81
CA ASN A 62 -1.13 -6.95 5.81
C ASN A 62 -0.55 -6.57 7.18
N ASP A 63 -1.29 -6.86 8.26
CA ASP A 63 -0.82 -6.65 9.62
C ASP A 63 0.21 -7.71 10.07
N TRP A 64 0.76 -7.49 11.26
CA TRP A 64 1.74 -8.38 11.87
C TRP A 64 1.19 -9.79 12.15
N ALA A 65 -0.06 -9.91 12.59
CA ALA A 65 -0.66 -11.22 12.88
C ALA A 65 -0.79 -12.07 11.61
N HIS A 66 -1.25 -11.47 10.51
CA HIS A 66 -1.34 -12.08 9.20
C HIS A 66 0.03 -12.42 8.63
N PHE A 67 1.02 -11.55 8.83
CA PHE A 67 2.41 -11.84 8.46
C PHE A 67 2.96 -13.06 9.21
N VAL A 68 2.89 -13.07 10.55
CA VAL A 68 3.38 -14.21 11.36
C VAL A 68 2.69 -15.50 10.97
N ARG A 69 1.36 -15.48 10.78
CA ARG A 69 0.61 -16.66 10.34
C ARG A 69 1.09 -17.19 8.99
N ARG A 70 1.36 -16.30 8.02
CA ARG A 70 1.91 -16.68 6.70
C ARG A 70 3.31 -17.28 6.84
N LEU A 71 4.15 -16.66 7.68
CA LEU A 71 5.51 -17.12 7.94
C LEU A 71 5.54 -18.52 8.59
N CYS A 72 4.74 -18.76 9.64
CA CYS A 72 4.68 -20.07 10.31
C CYS A 72 4.27 -21.18 9.33
N ARG A 73 3.26 -20.95 8.50
CA ARG A 73 2.83 -21.94 7.48
C ARG A 73 3.93 -22.27 6.49
N LEU A 74 4.73 -21.29 6.07
CA LEU A 74 5.88 -21.52 5.19
C LEU A 74 6.95 -22.36 5.87
N LEU A 75 7.22 -22.11 7.16
CA LEU A 75 8.21 -22.87 7.93
C LEU A 75 7.76 -24.29 8.27
N GLU A 76 6.46 -24.51 8.46
CA GLU A 76 5.85 -25.81 8.74
C GLU A 76 5.71 -26.64 7.45
N GLY A 77 5.21 -26.05 6.37
CA GLY A 77 5.06 -26.73 5.06
C GLY A 77 6.38 -27.06 4.35
N GLY A 78 7.51 -26.53 4.81
CA GLY A 78 8.84 -26.92 4.36
C GLY A 78 9.41 -28.16 5.07
N ARG A 79 8.70 -28.75 6.03
CA ARG A 79 9.17 -29.92 6.81
C ARG A 79 8.72 -31.28 6.28
N ASP A 80 7.83 -31.33 5.29
CA ASP A 80 7.30 -32.58 4.71
C ASP A 80 8.13 -33.13 3.54
N SER A 81 9.40 -32.71 3.40
CA SER A 81 10.27 -33.07 2.25
C SER A 81 11.52 -33.89 2.63
N CYS A 82 11.52 -34.60 3.75
CA CYS A 82 12.66 -35.44 4.18
C CYS A 82 12.24 -36.92 4.26
#